data_AF-A0A818VKJ6-F1
#
_entry.id   AF-A0A818VKJ6-F1
#
_cell.length_a   1.000
_cell.length_b   1.000
_cell.length_c   1.000
_cell.angle_alpha   90.00
_cell.angle_beta   90.00
_cell.angle_gamma   90.00
#
_symmetry.space_group_name_H-M   'P 1'
#
loop_
_entity.id
_entity.type
_entity.pdbx_description
1 polymer ?
#
loop_
_entity_poly.entity_id
_entity_poly.type
_entity_poly.pdbx_seq_one_letter_code
_entity_poly.pdbx_strand_id
1 'polypeptide(L)'
;MEQVGYDPLRIVSTVHTQAYNHMRGNHPSNSIIVNDAVSNFKIYTLDWNVDKIEMFVGDDANTFAKRIFVWNKSGDWKQWPFDKPFFILINIAVGGNW
;
A
#
# COMPACT_ATOMS: atom_id res chain seq x y z
N MET A 1 -0.24 2.95 -2.23
CA MET A 1 -0.81 2.50 -3.51
C MET A 1 0.34 2.46 -4.48
N GLU A 2 0.46 1.37 -5.18
CA GLU A 2 1.47 1.13 -6.18
C GLU A 2 0.85 0.44 -7.40
N GLN A 3 1.27 0.81 -8.60
CA GLN A 3 0.74 0.29 -9.87
C GLN A 3 1.83 0.35 -10.92
N VAL A 4 1.92 -0.68 -11.76
CA VAL A 4 2.89 -0.78 -12.85
C VAL A 4 2.17 -0.86 -14.19
N GLY A 5 2.58 -0.05 -15.16
CA GLY A 5 1.86 0.13 -16.42
C GLY A 5 1.72 -1.13 -17.29
N TYR A 6 2.60 -2.14 -17.12
CA TYR A 6 2.47 -3.42 -17.83
C TYR A 6 1.38 -4.33 -17.23
N ASP A 7 0.98 -4.08 -15.98
CA ASP A 7 -0.12 -4.76 -15.28
C ASP A 7 -1.11 -3.72 -14.74
N PRO A 8 -1.81 -3.01 -15.65
CA PRO A 8 -2.45 -1.73 -15.35
C PRO A 8 -3.69 -1.85 -14.47
N LEU A 9 -4.23 -3.04 -14.24
CA LEU A 9 -5.43 -3.21 -13.41
C LEU A 9 -5.10 -3.67 -11.99
N ARG A 10 -3.84 -4.04 -11.73
CA ARG A 10 -3.39 -4.51 -10.42
C ARG A 10 -2.89 -3.35 -9.59
N ILE A 11 -3.54 -3.15 -8.45
CA ILE A 11 -3.10 -2.22 -7.42
C ILE A 11 -2.43 -3.00 -6.30
N VAL A 12 -1.23 -2.57 -5.90
CA VAL A 12 -0.43 -3.17 -4.85
C VAL A 12 -0.37 -2.24 -3.63
N SER A 13 -0.44 -2.86 -2.46
CA SER A 13 -0.31 -2.24 -1.15
C SER A 13 0.78 -2.97 -0.37
N THR A 14 1.82 -2.24 0.02
CA THR A 14 3.03 -2.79 0.63
C THR A 14 3.45 -1.97 1.83
N VAL A 15 4.06 -2.61 2.82
CA VAL A 15 4.83 -1.93 3.87
C VAL A 15 6.28 -2.40 3.82
N HIS A 16 7.20 -1.48 4.12
CA HIS A 16 8.62 -1.79 4.19
C HIS A 16 9.18 -1.40 5.56
N THR A 17 9.94 -2.31 6.13
CA THR A 17 10.63 -2.15 7.41
C THR A 17 12.04 -2.72 7.30
N GLN A 18 12.87 -2.50 8.32
CA GLN A 18 14.21 -3.08 8.31
C GLN A 18 14.17 -4.62 8.30
N ALA A 19 13.21 -5.23 9.00
CA ALA A 19 13.03 -6.68 9.03
C ALA A 19 12.37 -7.22 7.76
N TYR A 20 11.44 -6.46 7.18
CA TYR A 20 10.61 -6.89 6.04
C TYR A 20 10.70 -5.90 4.86
N ASN A 21 11.45 -6.23 3.82
CA ASN A 21 11.66 -5.32 2.67
C ASN A 21 11.93 -6.07 1.36
N HIS A 22 11.90 -5.34 0.24
CA HIS A 22 12.11 -5.89 -1.10
C HIS A 22 13.51 -6.47 -1.30
N MET A 23 14.57 -5.89 -0.69
CA MET A 23 15.93 -6.44 -0.78
C MET A 23 16.04 -7.85 -0.18
N ARG A 24 15.15 -8.19 0.75
CA ARG A 24 15.06 -9.52 1.38
C ARG A 24 13.97 -10.41 0.79
N GLY A 25 13.14 -9.88 -0.12
CA GLY A 25 12.02 -10.63 -0.72
C GLY A 25 10.91 -11.02 0.26
N ASN A 26 10.82 -10.39 1.43
CA ASN A 26 9.90 -10.77 2.51
C ASN A 26 9.00 -9.61 2.99
N HIS A 27 8.82 -8.59 2.17
CA HIS A 27 7.96 -7.46 2.49
C HIS A 27 6.49 -7.89 2.56
N PRO A 28 5.70 -7.43 3.54
CA PRO A 28 4.28 -7.73 3.58
C PRO A 28 3.57 -6.91 2.52
N SER A 29 2.89 -7.59 1.60
CA SER A 29 2.18 -6.98 0.49
C SER A 29 0.88 -7.72 0.20
N ASN A 30 -0.10 -7.01 -0.35
CA ASN A 30 -1.24 -7.63 -1.01
C ASN A 30 -1.64 -6.81 -2.24
N SER A 31 -2.46 -7.41 -3.11
CA SER A 31 -2.94 -6.74 -4.30
C SER A 31 -4.40 -7.02 -4.59
N ILE A 32 -4.98 -6.18 -5.43
CA ILE A 32 -6.35 -6.30 -5.92
C ILE A 32 -6.40 -5.91 -7.39
N ILE A 33 -7.30 -6.56 -8.15
CA ILE A 33 -7.69 -6.10 -9.49
C ILE A 33 -8.81 -5.07 -9.37
N VAL A 34 -8.59 -3.89 -9.94
CA VAL A 34 -9.58 -2.81 -10.07
C VAL A 34 -9.74 -2.53 -11.55
N ASN A 35 -10.84 -3.05 -12.12
CA ASN A 35 -11.02 -3.17 -13.58
C ASN A 35 -11.00 -1.83 -14.34
N ASP A 36 -11.28 -0.73 -13.65
CA ASP A 36 -11.36 0.62 -14.21
C ASP A 36 -10.36 1.59 -13.56
N ALA A 37 -9.30 1.07 -12.93
CA ALA A 37 -8.26 1.87 -12.25
C ALA A 37 -7.58 2.90 -13.15
N VAL A 38 -7.55 2.66 -14.46
CA VAL A 38 -6.91 3.54 -15.46
C VAL A 38 -7.88 4.42 -16.22
N SER A 39 -9.19 4.21 -16.06
CA SER A 39 -10.23 4.96 -16.77
C SER A 39 -11.07 5.83 -15.84
N ASN A 40 -11.08 5.55 -14.53
CA ASN A 40 -11.85 6.28 -13.53
C ASN A 40 -10.99 6.63 -12.32
N PHE A 41 -11.32 7.75 -11.68
CA PHE A 41 -10.73 8.09 -10.38
C PHE A 41 -11.12 7.06 -9.33
N LYS A 42 -10.16 6.77 -8.44
CA LYS A 42 -10.32 5.92 -7.26
C LYS A 42 -9.82 6.64 -6.02
N ILE A 43 -10.42 6.32 -4.88
CA ILE A 43 -9.97 6.77 -3.57
C ILE A 43 -9.09 5.68 -2.98
N TYR A 44 -7.83 6.03 -2.72
CA TYR A 44 -6.86 5.16 -2.05
C TYR A 44 -6.67 5.66 -0.63
N THR A 45 -7.06 4.84 0.35
CA THR A 45 -7.06 5.22 1.76
C THR A 45 -5.97 4.47 2.50
N LEU A 46 -5.21 5.20 3.32
CA LEU A 46 -4.33 4.67 4.35
C LEU A 46 -4.96 5.01 5.70
N ASP A 47 -5.46 4.00 6.41
CA ASP A 47 -5.83 4.12 7.82
C ASP A 47 -4.67 3.57 8.65
N TRP A 48 -4.01 4.46 9.38
CA TRP A 48 -2.82 4.14 10.16
C TRP A 48 -2.99 4.69 11.57
N ASN A 49 -2.94 3.77 12.53
CA ASN A 49 -2.97 4.06 13.95
C ASN A 49 -1.85 3.30 14.69
N VAL A 50 -1.85 3.40 16.02
CA VAL A 50 -0.80 2.82 16.86
C VAL A 50 -0.70 1.29 16.78
N ASP A 51 -1.77 0.60 16.38
CA ASP A 51 -1.87 -0.85 16.42
C ASP A 51 -1.79 -1.49 15.03
N LYS A 52 -2.14 -0.77 13.97
CA LYS A 52 -2.20 -1.32 12.61
C LYS A 52 -2.15 -0.27 11.51
N ILE A 53 -1.80 -0.77 10.33
CA ILE A 53 -1.91 -0.09 9.03
C ILE A 53 -2.90 -0.89 8.19
N GLU A 54 -3.92 -0.21 7.69
CA GLU A 54 -4.89 -0.75 6.74
C GLU A 54 -4.93 0.11 5.49
N MET A 55 -5.00 -0.55 4.33
CA MET A 55 -5.09 0.12 3.04
C MET A 55 -6.33 -0.33 2.28
N PHE A 56 -6.99 0.62 1.65
CA PHE A 56 -8.26 0.42 0.94
C PHE A 56 -8.24 1.05 -0.44
N VAL A 57 -9.08 0.54 -1.33
CA VAL A 57 -9.46 1.20 -2.58
C VAL A 57 -10.97 1.21 -2.72
N GLY A 58 -11.53 2.34 -3.11
CA GLY A 58 -12.97 2.49 -3.34
C GLY A 58 -13.30 3.59 -4.33
N ASP A 59 -14.59 3.71 -4.62
CA ASP A 59 -15.14 4.76 -5.48
C ASP A 59 -15.59 5.99 -4.69
N ASP A 60 -15.89 5.83 -3.40
CA ASP A 60 -16.24 6.89 -2.46
C ASP A 60 -15.56 6.71 -1.10
N ALA A 61 -15.62 7.77 -0.28
CA ALA A 61 -14.93 7.83 1.00
C ALA A 61 -15.63 7.06 2.13
N ASN A 62 -16.89 6.63 1.97
CA ASN A 62 -17.74 6.33 3.12
C ASN A 62 -18.46 4.97 3.08
N THR A 63 -18.41 4.19 1.99
CA THR A 63 -19.20 2.94 1.96
C THR A 63 -18.68 1.82 1.08
N PHE A 64 -17.90 2.08 0.02
CA PHE A 64 -17.48 1.04 -0.93
C PHE A 64 -15.98 0.77 -0.98
N ALA A 65 -15.23 1.23 0.02
CA ALA A 65 -13.79 0.98 0.08
C ALA A 65 -13.49 -0.49 0.44
N LYS A 66 -12.93 -1.24 -0.52
CA LYS A 66 -12.46 -2.61 -0.29
C LYS A 66 -11.10 -2.58 0.39
N ARG A 67 -10.98 -3.24 1.55
CA ARG A 67 -9.71 -3.45 2.23
C ARG A 67 -8.81 -4.37 1.40
N ILE A 68 -7.66 -3.86 1.02
CA ILE A 68 -6.64 -4.60 0.26
C ILE A 68 -5.67 -5.27 1.22
N PHE A 69 -5.28 -4.55 2.27
CA PHE A 69 -4.14 -4.92 3.08
C PHE A 69 -4.36 -4.54 4.55
N VAL A 70 -3.85 -5.37 5.45
CA VAL A 70 -3.76 -5.10 6.88
C VAL A 70 -2.41 -5.58 7.41
N TRP A 71 -1.73 -4.73 8.17
CA TRP A 71 -0.52 -5.06 8.90
C TRP A 71 -0.66 -4.66 10.35
N ASN A 72 -0.57 -5.63 11.24
CA ASN A 72 -0.67 -5.39 12.67
C ASN A 72 0.72 -5.14 13.26
N LYS A 73 0.77 -4.28 14.27
CA LYS A 73 1.97 -4.01 15.05
C LYS A 73 2.54 -5.30 15.62
N SER A 74 3.84 -5.47 15.44
CA SER A 74 4.59 -6.61 15.93
C SER A 74 6.04 -6.23 16.17
N GLY A 75 6.67 -6.92 17.13
CA GLY A 75 8.08 -6.81 17.40
C GLY A 75 8.57 -5.43 17.83
N ASP A 76 9.86 -5.19 17.58
CA ASP A 76 10.53 -3.93 17.83
C ASP A 76 10.47 -3.00 16.61
N TRP A 77 11.19 -1.89 16.66
CA TRP A 77 11.25 -0.89 15.58
C TRP A 77 11.70 -1.46 14.23
N LYS A 78 12.42 -2.59 14.21
CA LYS A 78 12.83 -3.23 12.95
C LYS A 78 11.64 -3.82 12.23
N GLN A 79 10.61 -4.23 12.97
CA GLN A 79 9.35 -4.78 12.47
C GLN A 79 8.23 -3.72 12.42
N TRP A 80 8.27 -2.71 13.29
CA TRP A 80 7.29 -1.63 13.35
C TRP A 80 7.94 -0.24 13.60
N PRO A 81 8.41 0.44 12.55
CA PRO A 81 8.92 1.81 12.63
C PRO A 81 7.84 2.89 12.48
N PHE A 82 6.55 2.51 12.42
CA PHE A 82 5.42 3.38 12.12
C PHE A 82 4.87 4.08 13.36
N ASP A 83 5.76 4.62 14.19
CA ASP A 83 5.48 5.42 15.39
C ASP A 83 6.22 6.77 15.36
N LYS A 84 6.63 7.20 14.16
CA LYS A 84 7.33 8.45 13.86
C LYS A 84 6.54 9.28 12.85
N PRO A 85 6.85 10.57 12.68
CA PRO A 85 6.31 11.36 11.57
C PRO A 85 6.76 10.83 10.21
N PHE A 86 5.83 10.71 9.27
CA PHE A 86 6.07 10.42 7.85
C PHE A 86 5.53 11.57 7.00
N PHE A 87 5.96 11.64 5.75
CA PHE A 87 5.42 12.55 4.74
C PHE A 87 4.90 11.76 3.54
N ILE A 88 4.04 12.38 2.74
CA ILE A 88 3.42 11.76 1.57
C ILE A 88 4.31 11.95 0.35
N LEU A 89 4.44 10.89 -0.45
CA LEU A 89 5.07 10.90 -1.77
C LEU A 89 4.06 10.50 -2.84
N ILE A 90 4.03 11.26 -3.93
CA ILE A 90 3.22 10.98 -5.12
C ILE A 90 4.13 11.19 -6.33
N ASN A 91 4.33 10.15 -7.14
CA ASN A 91 5.22 10.19 -8.30
C ASN A 91 4.76 9.22 -9.41
N ILE A 92 5.33 9.41 -10.60
CA ILE A 92 5.26 8.46 -11.71
C ILE A 92 6.71 8.15 -12.10
N ALA A 93 7.14 6.91 -11.88
CA ALA A 93 8.45 6.42 -12.32
C ALA A 93 8.36 5.85 -13.74
N VAL A 94 9.47 5.90 -14.49
CA VAL A 94 9.57 5.34 -15.86
C VAL A 94 10.67 4.28 -15.87
N GLY A 95 10.29 3.00 -16.01
CA GLY A 95 11.21 1.85 -15.91
C GLY A 95 11.57 1.49 -14.46
N GLY A 96 12.65 0.72 -14.29
CA GLY A 96 13.15 0.27 -12.98
C GLY A 96 12.90 -1.22 -12.70
N ASN A 97 13.44 -1.69 -11.57
CA ASN A 97 13.42 -3.10 -11.15
C ASN A 97 12.23 -3.42 -10.23
N TRP A 98 11.10 -2.73 -10.42
CA TRP A 98 9.90 -2.87 -9.59
C TRP A 98 9.66 -4.31 -9.14
#